data_AF-A0A1Q3T4G8-F1
#
_entry.id   AF-A0A1Q3T4G8-F1
#
_cell.length_a   1.000
_cell.length_b   1.000
_cell.length_c   1.000
_cell.angle_alpha   90.00
_cell.angle_beta   90.00
_cell.angle_gamma   90.00
#
_symmetry.space_group_name_H-M   'P 1'
#
loop_
_entity.id
_entity.type
_entity.pdbx_description
1 polymer ?
#
loop_
_entity_poly.entity_id
_entity_poly.type
_entity_poly.pdbx_seq_one_letter_code
_entity_poly.pdbx_strand_id
1 'polypeptide(L)'
;MDQFGRSRALNKAVELARGDIFAFTDDDCEAAEDWLEIINHHFMQEPGVGIVAGNLIPPKVKGINISACPATYTIECIYKPAESGYRGPKGFYWGGANLAVRRSCFELVGPFDNNLGVGSEFPSAEDVDFGLRAELLGVVMWTTPKSIIYHTYGRRYGLKNVLNHFRGYALGGGALGAKLKVSGHWLSEEWDHPQPFFKTIRKFFPNPLKGLLFLYTTHYKKEGFRAYQAKYVLAKEQPSDKLVKV
;
A
#
# COMPACT_ATOMS: atom_id res chain seq x y z
N MET A 1 24.66 -4.59 -7.95
CA MET A 1 23.44 -4.22 -7.22
C MET A 1 22.33 -4.15 -8.27
N ASP A 2 21.99 -5.29 -8.87
CA ASP A 2 21.34 -5.30 -10.20
C ASP A 2 19.83 -5.58 -10.11
N GLN A 3 19.22 -5.25 -8.98
CA GLN A 3 17.80 -5.53 -8.76
C GLN A 3 17.08 -4.25 -8.36
N PHE A 4 16.37 -3.69 -9.34
CA PHE A 4 15.51 -2.53 -9.18
C PHE A 4 14.22 -2.88 -8.42
N GLY A 5 13.62 -1.89 -7.78
CA GLY A 5 12.31 -2.03 -7.14
C GLY A 5 12.22 -1.35 -5.77
N ARG A 6 11.10 -0.69 -5.52
CA ARG A 6 10.81 0.04 -4.29
C ARG A 6 10.97 -0.82 -3.03
N SER A 7 10.31 -1.98 -2.97
CA SER A 7 10.40 -2.89 -1.81
C SER A 7 11.84 -3.29 -1.49
N ARG A 8 12.65 -3.57 -2.51
CA ARG A 8 14.07 -3.92 -2.33
C ARG A 8 14.87 -2.76 -1.75
N ALA A 9 14.65 -1.55 -2.29
CA ALA A 9 15.29 -0.34 -1.78
C ALA A 9 14.89 -0.05 -0.33
N LEU A 10 13.60 -0.14 0.01
CA LEU A 10 13.09 0.07 1.37
C LEU A 10 13.63 -0.99 2.34
N ASN A 11 13.60 -2.27 1.95
CA ASN A 11 14.17 -3.35 2.76
C ASN A 11 15.66 -3.13 3.03
N LYS A 12 16.43 -2.70 2.02
CA LYS A 12 17.85 -2.37 2.21
C LYS A 12 18.05 -1.15 3.10
N ALA A 13 17.21 -0.13 2.97
CA ALA A 13 17.24 1.04 3.83
C ALA A 13 16.97 0.67 5.30
N VAL A 14 16.00 -0.21 5.57
CA VAL A 14 15.69 -0.70 6.92
C VAL A 14 16.85 -1.48 7.53
N GLU A 15 17.52 -2.33 6.74
CA GLU A 15 18.71 -3.08 7.18
C GLU A 15 19.85 -2.14 7.63
N LEU A 16 20.02 -1.01 6.95
CA LEU A 16 21.08 -0.04 7.22
C LEU A 16 20.70 1.00 8.28
N ALA A 17 19.41 1.26 8.45
CA ALA A 17 18.91 2.28 9.37
C ALA A 17 19.21 1.91 10.83
N ARG A 18 19.52 2.93 11.65
CA ARG A 18 19.85 2.78 13.07
C ARG A 18 18.77 3.25 14.04
N GLY A 19 17.75 3.96 13.53
CA GLY A 19 16.66 4.49 14.36
C GLY A 19 15.67 3.41 14.80
N ASP A 20 14.89 3.70 15.85
CA ASP A 20 13.84 2.82 16.36
C ASP A 20 12.49 2.98 15.64
N ILE A 21 12.36 4.03 14.84
CA ILE A 21 11.20 4.33 14.01
C ILE A 21 11.69 4.53 12.57
N PHE A 22 11.04 3.85 11.63
CA PHE A 22 11.22 4.05 10.20
C PHE A 22 10.07 4.89 9.67
N ALA A 23 10.36 6.07 9.13
CA ALA A 23 9.37 6.92 8.45
C ALA A 23 9.59 6.81 6.93
N PHE A 24 8.59 6.34 6.21
CA PHE A 24 8.63 6.09 4.77
C PHE A 24 7.93 7.20 4.00
N THR A 25 8.56 7.64 2.90
CA THR A 25 8.00 8.56 1.91
C THR A 25 8.56 8.28 0.52
N ASP A 26 8.04 8.95 -0.50
CA ASP A 26 8.34 8.72 -1.91
C ASP A 26 9.26 9.82 -2.47
N ASP A 27 9.97 9.50 -3.55
CA ASP A 27 10.86 10.44 -4.24
C ASP A 27 10.11 11.55 -5.01
N ASP A 28 8.79 11.39 -5.17
CA ASP A 28 7.88 12.38 -5.75
C ASP A 28 7.02 13.12 -4.70
N CYS A 29 7.43 13.07 -3.43
CA CYS A 29 6.77 13.65 -2.27
C CYS A 29 7.61 14.70 -1.52
N GLU A 30 6.92 15.60 -0.81
CA GLU A 30 7.49 16.62 0.09
C GLU A 30 6.81 16.53 1.46
N ALA A 31 7.59 16.41 2.54
CA ALA A 31 7.05 16.35 3.89
C ALA A 31 6.68 17.74 4.42
N ALA A 32 5.60 17.83 5.21
CA ALA A 32 5.34 19.03 6.01
C ALA A 32 6.46 19.26 7.04
N GLU A 33 6.69 20.51 7.44
CA GLU A 33 7.80 20.90 8.33
C GLU A 33 7.76 20.15 9.68
N ASP A 34 6.56 19.87 10.19
CA ASP A 34 6.30 19.19 11.46
C ASP A 34 6.09 17.67 11.32
N TRP A 35 6.31 17.09 10.13
CA TRP A 35 5.95 15.69 9.83
C TRP A 35 6.55 14.68 10.81
N LEU A 36 7.86 14.77 11.07
CA LEU A 36 8.53 13.85 12.01
C LEU A 36 8.19 14.14 13.48
N GLU A 37 7.95 15.39 13.83
CA GLU A 37 7.51 15.78 15.19
C GLU A 37 6.14 15.17 15.50
N ILE A 38 5.21 15.25 14.55
CA ILE A 38 3.89 14.64 14.67
C ILE A 38 4.01 13.13 14.79
N ILE A 39 4.80 12.46 13.93
CA ILE A 39 5.00 11.01 14.03
C ILE A 39 5.54 10.63 15.41
N ASN A 40 6.58 11.31 15.88
CA ASN A 40 7.20 11.05 17.17
C ASN A 40 6.21 11.26 18.33
N HIS A 41 5.42 12.34 18.27
CA HIS A 41 4.39 12.62 19.27
C HIS A 41 3.42 11.43 19.44
N HIS A 42 2.91 10.86 18.34
CA HIS A 42 1.95 9.75 18.41
C HIS A 42 2.58 8.48 19.00
N PHE A 43 3.82 8.16 18.62
CA PHE A 43 4.54 7.03 19.23
C PHE A 43 4.89 7.25 20.71
N MET A 44 5.07 8.50 21.15
CA MET A 44 5.32 8.82 22.55
C MET A 44 4.03 8.79 23.39
N GLN A 45 2.90 9.24 22.82
CA GLN A 45 1.60 9.21 23.48
C GLN A 45 1.09 7.79 23.70
N GLU A 46 1.27 6.90 22.71
CA GLU A 46 0.77 5.52 22.77
C GLU A 46 1.90 4.52 22.49
N PRO A 47 2.64 4.07 23.52
CA PRO A 47 3.77 3.14 23.35
C PRO A 47 3.39 1.81 22.68
N GLY A 48 2.14 1.37 22.81
CA GLY A 48 1.63 0.13 22.19
C GLY A 48 1.34 0.22 20.69
N VAL A 49 1.37 1.42 20.09
CA VAL A 49 1.16 1.61 18.65
C VAL A 49 2.43 1.19 17.89
N GLY A 50 2.27 0.30 16.91
CA GLY A 50 3.36 -0.17 16.05
C GLY A 50 3.49 0.61 14.74
N ILE A 51 2.40 1.21 14.26
CA ILE A 51 2.32 1.93 12.99
C ILE A 51 1.60 3.26 13.18
N VAL A 52 2.16 4.35 12.65
CA VAL A 52 1.50 5.65 12.51
C VAL A 52 1.37 5.97 11.02
N ALA A 53 0.21 6.41 10.56
CA ALA A 53 -0.02 6.80 9.17
C ALA A 53 -0.72 8.16 9.07
N GLY A 54 -0.47 8.86 7.96
CA GLY A 54 -0.99 10.20 7.75
C GLY A 54 -1.65 10.45 6.41
N ASN A 55 -1.95 11.73 6.17
CA ASN A 55 -2.51 12.20 4.92
C ASN A 55 -1.45 12.26 3.81
N LEU A 56 -1.88 11.92 2.59
CA LEU A 56 -1.14 12.11 1.35
C LEU A 56 -1.95 13.06 0.47
N ILE A 57 -1.48 14.30 0.36
CA ILE A 57 -2.23 15.39 -0.27
C ILE A 57 -1.71 15.62 -1.69
N PRO A 58 -2.53 15.40 -2.74
CA PRO A 58 -2.11 15.65 -4.11
C PRO A 58 -2.17 17.15 -4.44
N PRO A 59 -1.38 17.62 -5.42
CA PRO A 59 -1.48 18.99 -5.89
C PRO A 59 -2.85 19.28 -6.50
N LYS A 60 -3.34 20.51 -6.27
CA LYS A 60 -4.58 21.02 -6.88
C LYS A 60 -4.44 21.05 -8.40
N VAL A 61 -5.48 20.60 -9.10
CA VAL A 61 -5.52 20.61 -10.58
C VAL A 61 -6.21 21.88 -11.05
N LYS A 62 -5.62 22.56 -12.05
CA LYS A 62 -6.29 23.59 -12.84
C LYS A 62 -6.70 23.00 -14.19
N GLY A 63 -7.94 23.25 -14.61
CA GLY A 63 -8.47 22.83 -15.92
C GLY A 63 -8.91 21.37 -16.03
N ILE A 64 -9.34 20.98 -17.23
CA ILE A 64 -9.85 19.63 -17.55
C ILE A 64 -8.72 18.85 -18.22
N ASN A 65 -7.86 18.22 -17.42
CA ASN A 65 -6.81 17.32 -17.92
C ASN A 65 -7.03 15.91 -17.38
N ILE A 66 -6.98 14.90 -18.27
CA ILE A 66 -6.96 13.49 -17.86
C ILE A 66 -5.68 13.27 -17.05
N SER A 67 -5.85 13.08 -15.74
CA SER A 67 -4.74 12.86 -14.81
C SER A 67 -5.16 12.00 -13.64
N ALA A 68 -4.19 11.37 -13.00
CA ALA A 68 -4.36 10.60 -11.77
C ALA A 68 -3.24 10.95 -10.80
N CYS A 69 -3.59 11.04 -9.53
CA CYS A 69 -2.64 11.23 -8.44
C CYS A 69 -3.22 10.54 -7.21
N PRO A 70 -2.54 9.53 -6.64
CA PRO A 70 -2.95 8.90 -5.38
C PRO A 70 -3.07 9.94 -4.27
N ALA A 71 -4.05 9.72 -3.39
CA ALA A 71 -4.34 10.57 -2.26
C ALA A 71 -4.90 9.72 -1.12
N THR A 72 -4.56 10.09 0.10
CA THR A 72 -5.02 9.43 1.32
C THR A 72 -5.53 10.50 2.28
N TYR A 73 -6.79 10.38 2.68
CA TYR A 73 -7.43 11.28 3.63
C TYR A 73 -7.99 10.46 4.78
N THR A 74 -7.30 10.48 5.92
CA THR A 74 -7.65 9.67 7.08
C THR A 74 -8.25 10.52 8.21
N ILE A 75 -8.77 9.84 9.23
CA ILE A 75 -9.29 10.42 10.46
C ILE A 75 -8.31 10.19 11.60
N GLU A 76 -8.48 10.95 12.69
CA GLU A 76 -7.75 10.71 13.94
C GLU A 76 -8.33 9.45 14.60
N CYS A 77 -7.58 8.34 14.59
CA CYS A 77 -8.10 7.06 15.06
C CYS A 77 -6.99 6.07 15.44
N ILE A 78 -7.17 5.41 16.58
CA ILE A 78 -6.40 4.21 16.94
C ILE A 78 -7.22 2.98 16.52
N TYR A 79 -6.63 2.19 15.65
CA TYR A 79 -7.16 0.92 15.20
C TYR A 79 -6.47 -0.24 15.92
N LYS A 80 -7.28 -1.08 16.59
CA LYS A 80 -6.83 -2.29 17.28
C LYS A 80 -7.44 -3.52 16.62
N PRO A 81 -6.72 -4.21 15.72
CA PRO A 81 -7.29 -5.29 14.92
C PRO A 81 -7.95 -6.41 15.73
N ALA A 82 -7.25 -6.91 16.77
CA ALA A 82 -7.73 -8.00 17.61
C ALA A 82 -9.03 -7.66 18.38
N GLU A 83 -9.25 -6.39 18.73
CA GLU A 83 -10.47 -5.93 19.43
C GLU A 83 -11.64 -5.65 18.47
N SER A 84 -11.35 -5.41 17.19
CA SER A 84 -12.34 -5.03 16.16
C SER A 84 -12.83 -6.19 15.29
N GLY A 85 -12.29 -7.39 15.49
CA GLY A 85 -12.50 -8.52 14.58
C GLY A 85 -11.86 -8.30 13.21
N TYR A 86 -10.69 -7.63 13.17
CA TYR A 86 -9.92 -7.35 11.94
C TYR A 86 -10.74 -6.56 10.92
N ARG A 87 -11.46 -5.54 11.41
CA ARG A 87 -12.22 -4.59 10.58
C ARG A 87 -11.86 -3.17 10.96
N GLY A 88 -11.09 -2.51 10.10
CA GLY A 88 -10.72 -1.11 10.23
C GLY A 88 -11.94 -0.19 10.38
N PRO A 89 -11.90 0.84 11.24
CA PRO A 89 -12.99 1.78 11.40
C PRO A 89 -13.19 2.61 10.13
N LYS A 90 -14.42 3.09 9.91
CA LYS A 90 -14.73 3.92 8.73
C LYS A 90 -13.88 5.19 8.74
N GLY A 91 -13.12 5.42 7.67
CA GLY A 91 -12.23 6.58 7.55
C GLY A 91 -10.78 6.30 7.94
N PHE A 92 -10.49 5.11 8.48
CA PHE A 92 -9.13 4.63 8.67
C PHE A 92 -8.52 4.32 7.30
N TYR A 93 -7.44 5.02 6.99
CA TYR A 93 -6.69 4.83 5.75
C TYR A 93 -5.22 5.07 6.03
N TRP A 94 -4.38 4.29 5.39
CA TRP A 94 -2.94 4.39 5.47
C TRP A 94 -2.36 4.12 4.08
N GLY A 95 -1.14 4.59 3.81
CA GLY A 95 -0.48 4.42 2.52
C GLY A 95 1.03 4.58 2.64
N GLY A 96 1.77 3.87 1.79
CA GLY A 96 3.23 3.71 1.92
C GLY A 96 4.04 5.01 1.82
N ALA A 97 3.49 6.07 1.23
CA ALA A 97 4.15 7.37 1.10
C ALA A 97 4.08 8.25 2.38
N ASN A 98 3.24 7.87 3.35
CA ASN A 98 3.16 8.52 4.67
C ASN A 98 2.84 7.46 5.75
N LEU A 99 3.82 6.58 5.95
CA LEU A 99 3.75 5.46 6.89
C LEU A 99 4.99 5.49 7.78
N ALA A 100 4.80 5.44 9.08
CA ALA A 100 5.88 5.27 10.05
C ALA A 100 5.68 3.97 10.84
N VAL A 101 6.74 3.20 11.03
CA VAL A 101 6.71 1.86 11.61
C VAL A 101 7.79 1.75 12.68
N ARG A 102 7.45 1.24 13.86
CA ARG A 102 8.46 0.88 14.86
C ARG A 102 9.35 -0.24 14.33
N ARG A 103 10.64 -0.19 14.65
CA ARG A 103 11.57 -1.29 14.36
C ARG A 103 11.06 -2.64 14.85
N SER A 104 10.59 -2.70 16.10
CA SER A 104 10.03 -3.93 16.67
C SER A 104 8.81 -4.44 15.91
N CYS A 105 7.97 -3.54 15.39
CA CYS A 105 6.85 -3.91 14.51
C CYS A 105 7.36 -4.45 13.17
N PHE A 106 8.37 -3.82 12.56
CA PHE A 106 8.94 -4.29 11.31
C PHE A 106 9.62 -5.67 11.47
N GLU A 107 10.33 -5.89 12.57
CA GLU A 107 10.95 -7.18 12.91
C GLU A 107 9.91 -8.29 13.13
N LEU A 108 8.76 -7.94 13.73
CA LEU A 108 7.64 -8.85 13.92
C LEU A 108 6.96 -9.20 12.57
N VAL A 109 6.68 -8.19 11.76
CA VAL A 109 5.91 -8.31 10.50
C VAL A 109 6.75 -8.90 9.37
N GLY A 110 8.05 -8.62 9.36
CA GLY A 110 8.98 -8.98 8.30
C GLY A 110 8.99 -8.00 7.13
N PRO A 111 9.94 -8.17 6.19
CA PRO A 111 10.20 -7.21 5.12
C PRO A 111 9.01 -7.00 4.17
N PHE A 112 9.09 -5.95 3.35
CA PHE A 112 8.22 -5.80 2.18
C PHE A 112 8.47 -6.93 1.18
N ASP A 113 7.42 -7.37 0.47
CA ASP A 113 7.56 -8.38 -0.58
C ASP A 113 8.31 -7.81 -1.78
N ASN A 114 9.46 -8.39 -2.11
CA ASN A 114 10.30 -7.94 -3.23
C ASN A 114 9.64 -8.15 -4.61
N ASN A 115 8.55 -8.91 -4.70
CA ASN A 115 7.77 -9.06 -5.92
C ASN A 115 6.69 -7.98 -6.08
N LEU A 116 6.39 -7.24 -5.01
CA LEU A 116 5.41 -6.15 -5.00
C LEU A 116 6.10 -4.78 -5.04
N GLY A 117 5.36 -3.76 -5.46
CA GLY A 117 5.77 -2.36 -5.47
C GLY A 117 6.48 -1.90 -6.74
N VAL A 118 6.52 -0.59 -6.96
CA VAL A 118 7.02 0.04 -8.19
C VAL A 118 8.43 -0.48 -8.54
N GLY A 119 8.64 -0.85 -9.82
CA GLY A 119 9.91 -1.40 -10.31
C GLY A 119 10.09 -2.90 -10.10
N SER A 120 9.13 -3.59 -9.49
CA SER A 120 9.06 -5.06 -9.43
C SER A 120 8.16 -5.64 -10.54
N GLU A 121 8.01 -6.97 -10.55
CA GLU A 121 7.10 -7.68 -11.45
C GLU A 121 5.63 -7.28 -11.25
N PHE A 122 5.22 -7.02 -10.00
CA PHE A 122 3.87 -6.59 -9.65
C PHE A 122 3.94 -5.17 -9.08
N PRO A 123 3.76 -4.13 -9.91
CA PRO A 123 4.25 -2.78 -9.62
C PRO A 123 3.32 -1.94 -8.70
N SER A 124 2.80 -2.55 -7.62
CA SER A 124 2.04 -1.88 -6.55
C SER A 124 1.81 -2.83 -5.36
N ALA A 125 1.11 -2.34 -4.33
CA ALA A 125 0.51 -3.09 -3.22
C ALA A 125 1.48 -3.66 -2.18
N GLU A 126 2.75 -3.26 -2.20
CA GLU A 126 3.74 -3.63 -1.21
C GLU A 126 3.42 -3.08 0.18
N ASP A 127 2.89 -1.85 0.23
CA ASP A 127 2.43 -1.21 1.45
C ASP A 127 1.20 -1.95 1.97
N VAL A 128 0.19 -2.14 1.12
CA VAL A 128 -1.06 -2.85 1.47
C VAL A 128 -0.76 -4.26 2.00
N ASP A 129 0.16 -4.99 1.37
CA ASP A 129 0.64 -6.28 1.86
C ASP A 129 1.23 -6.19 3.27
N PHE A 130 2.13 -5.24 3.51
CA PHE A 130 2.78 -5.06 4.80
C PHE A 130 1.77 -4.77 5.91
N GLY A 131 0.86 -3.81 5.71
CA GLY A 131 -0.11 -3.48 6.74
C GLY A 131 -1.19 -4.55 6.93
N LEU A 132 -1.56 -5.34 5.91
CA LEU A 132 -2.43 -6.51 6.12
C LEU A 132 -1.75 -7.57 7.00
N ARG A 133 -0.46 -7.84 6.79
CA ARG A 133 0.31 -8.72 7.68
C ARG A 133 0.40 -8.16 9.10
N ALA A 134 0.64 -6.85 9.24
CA ALA A 134 0.64 -6.19 10.54
C ALA A 134 -0.73 -6.28 11.23
N GLU A 135 -1.82 -6.05 10.50
CA GLU A 135 -3.18 -6.17 10.99
C GLU A 135 -3.45 -7.57 11.54
N LEU A 136 -2.99 -8.62 10.84
CA LEU A 136 -3.15 -10.01 11.25
C LEU A 136 -2.34 -10.42 12.47
N LEU A 137 -1.21 -9.78 12.66
CA LEU A 137 -0.40 -9.92 13.87
C LEU A 137 -0.95 -9.09 15.03
N GLY A 138 -2.12 -8.46 14.87
CA GLY A 138 -2.77 -7.67 15.90
C GLY A 138 -2.07 -6.33 16.17
N VAL A 139 -1.21 -5.86 15.27
CA VAL A 139 -0.48 -4.61 15.43
C VAL A 139 -1.47 -3.45 15.55
N VAL A 140 -1.35 -2.69 16.64
CA VAL A 140 -2.13 -1.47 16.85
C VAL A 140 -1.59 -0.37 15.94
N MET A 141 -2.49 0.28 15.19
CA MET A 141 -2.17 1.31 14.23
C MET A 141 -2.85 2.62 14.60
N TRP A 142 -2.19 3.75 14.38
CA TRP A 142 -2.76 5.06 14.59
C TRP A 142 -2.73 5.86 13.28
N THR A 143 -3.90 6.28 12.80
CA THR A 143 -4.00 7.26 11.72
C THR A 143 -4.24 8.66 12.27
N THR A 144 -3.55 9.66 11.73
CA THR A 144 -3.79 11.06 12.09
C THR A 144 -3.85 11.94 10.83
N PRO A 145 -4.83 12.85 10.70
CA PRO A 145 -4.88 13.77 9.57
C PRO A 145 -3.81 14.87 9.64
N LYS A 146 -3.11 14.98 10.79
CA LYS A 146 -2.11 16.02 11.06
C LYS A 146 -0.77 15.69 10.43
N SER A 147 -0.39 14.41 10.35
CA SER A 147 0.82 14.00 9.64
C SER A 147 0.58 14.16 8.13
N ILE A 148 1.31 15.06 7.48
CA ILE A 148 1.07 15.43 6.09
C ILE A 148 2.32 15.19 5.24
N ILE A 149 2.11 14.49 4.14
CA ILE A 149 3.01 14.46 2.99
C ILE A 149 2.26 15.05 1.78
N TYR A 150 2.93 15.94 1.05
CA TYR A 150 2.46 16.49 -0.22
C TYR A 150 2.99 15.65 -1.37
N HIS A 151 2.09 15.16 -2.23
CA HIS A 151 2.44 14.31 -3.38
C HIS A 151 2.80 15.18 -4.60
N THR A 152 3.74 16.11 -4.41
CA THR A 152 4.02 17.25 -5.30
C THR A 152 4.28 16.85 -6.75
N TYR A 153 5.01 15.75 -6.98
CA TYR A 153 5.38 15.25 -8.32
C TYR A 153 4.68 13.93 -8.68
N GLY A 154 3.75 13.46 -7.84
CA GLY A 154 3.02 12.19 -8.01
C GLY A 154 2.00 12.15 -9.15
N ARG A 155 1.70 13.30 -9.74
CA ARG A 155 0.62 13.40 -10.72
C ARG A 155 1.05 12.88 -12.09
N ARG A 156 0.27 11.96 -12.64
CA ARG A 156 0.44 11.43 -13.99
C ARG A 156 -0.55 12.12 -14.93
N TYR A 157 -0.07 12.63 -16.05
CA TYR A 157 -0.88 13.34 -17.06
C TYR A 157 -1.00 12.55 -18.36
N GLY A 158 -2.16 12.67 -19.01
CA GLY A 158 -2.45 12.05 -20.29
C GLY A 158 -2.98 10.61 -20.15
N LEU A 159 -3.87 10.24 -21.06
CA LEU A 159 -4.60 8.97 -21.01
C LEU A 159 -3.67 7.75 -20.90
N LYS A 160 -2.59 7.72 -21.69
CA LYS A 160 -1.60 6.62 -21.66
C LYS A 160 -1.00 6.40 -20.28
N ASN A 161 -0.54 7.47 -19.63
CA ASN A 161 0.11 7.38 -18.32
C ASN A 161 -0.88 7.02 -17.22
N VAL A 162 -2.10 7.54 -17.30
CA VAL A 162 -3.20 7.19 -16.38
C VAL A 162 -3.59 5.70 -16.52
N LEU A 163 -3.71 5.20 -17.75
CA LEU A 163 -4.00 3.77 -17.99
C LEU A 163 -2.86 2.88 -17.52
N ASN A 164 -1.61 3.24 -17.78
CA ASN A 164 -0.44 2.50 -17.28
C ASN A 164 -0.41 2.45 -15.75
N HIS A 165 -0.72 3.57 -15.08
CA HIS A 165 -0.80 3.62 -13.63
C HIS A 165 -1.88 2.67 -13.09
N PHE A 166 -3.10 2.70 -13.66
CA PHE A 166 -4.17 1.80 -13.24
C PHE A 166 -3.91 0.34 -13.59
N ARG A 167 -3.21 0.05 -14.70
CA ARG A 167 -2.73 -1.29 -15.03
C ARG A 167 -1.78 -1.81 -13.95
N GLY A 168 -0.82 -0.99 -13.52
CA GLY A 168 0.11 -1.36 -12.46
C GLY A 168 -0.61 -1.69 -11.15
N TYR A 169 -1.55 -0.84 -10.73
CA TYR A 169 -2.39 -1.07 -9.56
C TYR A 169 -3.25 -2.34 -9.68
N ALA A 170 -3.78 -2.61 -10.88
CA ALA A 170 -4.54 -3.82 -11.13
C ALA A 170 -3.66 -5.07 -11.02
N LEU A 171 -2.47 -5.07 -11.62
CA LEU A 171 -1.52 -6.20 -11.54
C LEU A 171 -1.10 -6.48 -10.11
N GLY A 172 -0.63 -5.46 -9.36
CA GLY A 172 -0.21 -5.66 -7.97
C GLY A 172 -1.38 -5.98 -7.04
N GLY A 173 -2.55 -5.37 -7.26
CA GLY A 173 -3.78 -5.78 -6.58
C GLY A 173 -4.16 -7.23 -6.86
N GLY A 174 -3.99 -7.71 -8.09
CA GLY A 174 -4.19 -9.12 -8.45
C GLY A 174 -3.23 -10.05 -7.71
N ALA A 175 -1.95 -9.69 -7.71
CA ALA A 175 -0.89 -10.43 -7.03
C ALA A 175 -1.12 -10.53 -5.52
N LEU A 176 -1.50 -9.42 -4.86
CA LEU A 176 -1.86 -9.41 -3.46
C LEU A 176 -3.07 -10.31 -3.17
N GLY A 177 -4.08 -10.31 -4.06
CA GLY A 177 -5.22 -11.23 -3.94
C GLY A 177 -4.81 -12.70 -3.99
N ALA A 178 -3.91 -13.05 -4.91
CA ALA A 178 -3.34 -14.39 -4.98
C ALA A 178 -2.57 -14.73 -3.72
N LYS A 179 -1.73 -13.81 -3.21
CA LYS A 179 -0.98 -13.97 -1.96
C LYS A 179 -1.90 -14.25 -0.76
N LEU A 180 -2.97 -13.48 -0.61
CA LEU A 180 -3.98 -13.71 0.44
C LEU A 180 -4.66 -15.07 0.32
N LYS A 181 -4.98 -15.49 -0.92
CA LYS A 181 -5.62 -16.80 -1.15
C LYS A 181 -4.68 -17.95 -0.80
N VAL A 182 -3.43 -17.89 -1.23
CA VAL A 182 -2.45 -18.96 -0.96
C VAL A 182 -2.00 -19.00 0.50
N SER A 183 -2.17 -17.90 1.24
CA SER A 183 -1.96 -17.86 2.69
C SER A 183 -3.19 -18.28 3.50
N GLY A 184 -4.32 -18.59 2.86
CA GLY A 184 -5.55 -19.01 3.53
C GLY A 184 -6.26 -17.88 4.28
N HIS A 185 -6.05 -16.63 3.87
CA HIS A 185 -6.64 -15.47 4.53
C HIS A 185 -8.11 -15.27 4.17
N TRP A 186 -8.98 -14.98 5.15
CA TRP A 186 -10.42 -14.81 4.92
C TRP A 186 -10.75 -13.61 4.00
N LEU A 187 -9.98 -12.51 4.06
CA LEU A 187 -10.10 -11.41 3.08
C LEU A 187 -9.84 -11.85 1.63
N SER A 188 -9.28 -13.04 1.36
CA SER A 188 -9.14 -13.51 -0.01
C SER A 188 -10.51 -13.63 -0.72
N GLU A 189 -11.57 -13.97 0.01
CA GLU A 189 -12.94 -14.01 -0.50
C GLU A 189 -13.48 -12.61 -0.83
N GLU A 190 -13.13 -11.62 0.00
CA GLU A 190 -13.49 -10.21 -0.24
C GLU A 190 -12.64 -9.57 -1.35
N TRP A 191 -11.39 -10.02 -1.51
CA TRP A 191 -10.44 -9.48 -2.47
C TRP A 191 -10.75 -9.92 -3.91
N ASP A 192 -11.49 -11.01 -4.12
CA ASP A 192 -12.02 -11.37 -5.43
C ASP A 192 -13.09 -10.36 -5.94
N HIS A 193 -13.60 -9.49 -5.05
CA HIS A 193 -14.48 -8.38 -5.41
C HIS A 193 -13.70 -7.10 -5.79
N PRO A 194 -14.24 -6.21 -6.65
CA PRO A 194 -13.55 -4.99 -7.04
C PRO A 194 -13.33 -4.07 -5.82
N GLN A 195 -12.06 -3.71 -5.58
CA GLN A 195 -11.62 -2.89 -4.44
C GLN A 195 -12.38 -1.57 -4.30
N PRO A 196 -12.55 -1.01 -3.09
CA PRO A 196 -13.18 0.30 -2.86
C PRO A 196 -12.56 1.44 -3.68
N PHE A 197 -11.25 1.36 -3.98
CA PHE A 197 -10.56 2.29 -4.87
C PHE A 197 -11.21 2.37 -6.27
N PHE A 198 -11.70 1.24 -6.79
CA PHE A 198 -12.48 1.22 -8.05
C PHE A 198 -13.85 1.86 -7.90
N LYS A 199 -14.48 1.83 -6.72
CA LYS A 199 -15.72 2.59 -6.45
C LYS A 199 -15.48 4.09 -6.47
N THR A 200 -14.31 4.56 -6.03
CA THR A 200 -13.94 5.99 -6.02
C THR A 200 -13.55 6.51 -7.40
N ILE A 201 -12.73 5.77 -8.17
CA ILE A 201 -12.40 6.12 -9.57
C ILE A 201 -13.67 6.16 -10.43
N ARG A 202 -14.61 5.25 -10.17
CA ARG A 202 -15.91 5.21 -10.83
C ARG A 202 -16.73 6.48 -10.63
N LYS A 203 -16.42 7.40 -9.71
CA LYS A 203 -17.15 8.69 -9.65
C LYS A 203 -16.74 9.68 -10.73
N PHE A 204 -15.51 9.63 -11.25
CA PHE A 204 -14.92 10.72 -12.05
C PHE A 204 -14.88 10.49 -13.57
N PHE A 205 -15.21 9.28 -14.07
CA PHE A 205 -15.25 9.00 -15.52
C PHE A 205 -16.68 9.18 -16.10
N PRO A 206 -16.85 9.64 -17.35
CA PRO A 206 -18.15 9.60 -18.04
C PRO A 206 -18.58 8.14 -18.33
N ASN A 207 -19.88 7.82 -18.28
CA ASN A 207 -20.43 6.54 -18.80
C ASN A 207 -20.50 6.70 -20.34
N PRO A 208 -19.53 6.18 -21.12
CA PRO A 208 -19.18 4.75 -21.18
C PRO A 208 -17.72 4.39 -20.82
N LEU A 209 -16.83 5.37 -20.66
CA LEU A 209 -15.41 5.15 -20.34
C LEU A 209 -15.21 4.43 -18.98
N LYS A 210 -16.17 4.59 -18.05
CA LYS A 210 -16.25 3.84 -16.79
C LYS A 210 -16.23 2.32 -16.99
N GLY A 211 -17.02 1.81 -17.95
CA GLY A 211 -17.14 0.37 -18.20
C GLY A 211 -15.87 -0.20 -18.82
N LEU A 212 -15.28 0.53 -19.77
CA LEU A 212 -14.01 0.16 -20.41
C LEU A 212 -12.86 0.12 -19.40
N LEU A 213 -12.72 1.13 -18.54
CA LEU A 213 -11.70 1.14 -17.50
C LEU A 213 -11.88 -0.01 -16.51
N PHE A 214 -13.12 -0.34 -16.14
CA PHE A 214 -13.43 -1.47 -15.27
C PHE A 214 -13.03 -2.81 -15.90
N LEU A 215 -13.36 -3.05 -17.17
CA LEU A 215 -12.95 -4.26 -17.88
C LEU A 215 -11.43 -4.35 -18.00
N TYR A 216 -10.77 -3.22 -18.34
CA TYR A 216 -9.32 -3.10 -18.44
C TYR A 216 -8.64 -3.49 -17.12
N THR A 217 -9.02 -2.89 -16.00
CA THR A 217 -8.41 -3.21 -14.70
C THR A 217 -8.79 -4.60 -14.20
N THR A 218 -9.99 -5.09 -14.50
CA THR A 218 -10.39 -6.47 -14.12
C THR A 218 -9.54 -7.51 -14.85
N HIS A 219 -9.25 -7.29 -16.13
CA HIS A 219 -8.38 -8.15 -16.91
C HIS A 219 -6.97 -8.22 -16.27
N TYR A 220 -6.31 -7.08 -16.05
CA TYR A 220 -4.98 -7.06 -15.44
C TYR A 220 -4.95 -7.56 -13.99
N LYS A 221 -6.02 -7.40 -13.23
CA LYS A 221 -6.14 -8.02 -11.89
C LYS A 221 -6.12 -9.54 -11.98
N LYS A 222 -6.83 -10.14 -12.94
CA LYS A 222 -6.78 -11.59 -13.17
C LYS A 222 -5.42 -12.06 -13.66
N GLU A 223 -4.73 -11.27 -14.49
CA GLU A 223 -3.36 -11.56 -14.93
C GLU A 223 -2.39 -11.58 -13.74
N GLY A 224 -2.37 -10.51 -12.93
CA GLY A 224 -1.50 -10.42 -11.76
C GLY A 224 -1.75 -11.55 -10.75
N PHE A 225 -3.02 -11.91 -10.55
CA PHE A 225 -3.40 -13.04 -9.71
C PHE A 225 -2.79 -14.36 -10.20
N ARG A 226 -3.00 -14.70 -11.48
CA ARG A 226 -2.51 -15.96 -12.07
C ARG A 226 -0.99 -16.04 -12.07
N ALA A 227 -0.34 -14.93 -12.44
CA ALA A 227 1.12 -14.84 -12.48
C ALA A 227 1.74 -15.03 -11.09
N TYR A 228 1.21 -14.33 -10.07
CA TYR A 228 1.69 -14.50 -8.70
C TYR A 228 1.44 -15.91 -8.17
N GLN A 229 0.26 -16.47 -8.42
CA GLN A 229 -0.08 -17.83 -7.99
C GLN A 229 0.86 -18.88 -8.60
N ALA A 230 1.16 -18.78 -9.90
CA ALA A 230 2.11 -19.68 -10.56
C ALA A 230 3.50 -19.59 -9.92
N LYS A 231 3.98 -18.37 -9.64
CA LYS A 231 5.28 -18.14 -8.98
C LYS A 231 5.32 -18.69 -7.56
N TYR A 232 4.23 -18.52 -6.80
CA TYR A 232 4.11 -19.04 -5.44
C TYR A 232 4.12 -20.58 -5.39
N VAL A 233 3.45 -21.24 -6.34
CA VAL A 233 3.48 -22.71 -6.48
C VAL A 233 4.90 -23.18 -6.76
N LEU A 234 5.61 -22.56 -7.70
CA LEU A 234 7.00 -22.89 -8.02
C LEU A 234 7.96 -22.68 -6.83
N ALA A 235 7.75 -21.63 -6.04
CA ALA A 235 8.56 -21.36 -4.85
C ALA A 235 8.36 -22.41 -3.74
N LYS A 236 7.15 -22.97 -3.58
CA LYS A 236 6.90 -24.07 -2.64
C LYS A 236 7.58 -25.38 -3.03
N GLU A 237 7.88 -25.57 -4.31
CA GLU A 237 8.61 -26.74 -4.82
C GLU A 237 10.14 -26.59 -4.61
N GLN A 238 10.62 -25.41 -4.20
CA GLN A 238 12.02 -25.15 -3.87
C GLN A 238 12.22 -25.01 -2.34
N PRO A 239 13.06 -25.84 -1.68
CA PRO A 239 13.16 -25.90 -0.22
C PRO A 239 13.68 -24.62 0.50
N SER A 240 14.17 -23.62 -0.23
CA SER A 240 14.89 -22.45 0.30
C SER A 240 14.10 -21.14 0.34
N ASP A 241 13.01 -21.01 -0.43
CA ASP A 241 12.21 -19.78 -0.47
C ASP A 241 11.06 -19.86 0.53
N LYS A 242 11.38 -19.55 1.79
CA LYS A 242 10.37 -19.23 2.79
C LYS A 242 9.73 -17.89 2.42
N LEU A 243 8.77 -17.91 1.50
CA LEU A 243 7.79 -16.84 1.40
C LEU A 243 7.17 -16.69 2.79
N VAL A 244 7.34 -15.49 3.36
CA VAL A 244 6.89 -15.14 4.71
C VAL A 244 5.43 -15.57 4.81
N LYS A 245 5.19 -16.60 5.64
CA LYS A 245 3.84 -16.98 6.00
C LYS A 245 3.20 -15.74 6.60
N VAL A 246 2.06 -15.37 6.04
CA VAL A 246 1.12 -14.45 6.66
C VAL A 246 0.82 -14.93 8.07
#